data_AF-A0A511AZK0-F1
#
_entry.id   AF-A0A511AZK0-F1
#
_cell.length_a   1.000
_cell.length_b   1.000
_cell.length_c   1.000
_cell.angle_alpha   90.00
_cell.angle_beta   90.00
_cell.angle_gamma   90.00
#
_symmetry.space_group_name_H-M   'P 1'
#
loop_
_entity.id
_entity.type
_entity.pdbx_description
1 polymer ?
#
loop_
_entity_poly.entity_id
_entity_poly.type
_entity_poly.pdbx_seq_one_letter_code
_entity_poly.pdbx_strand_id
1 'polypeptide(L)' 'MWDVLWLNVHLATGDEALVTAGNGDGCISNGAVGVRDGAICRMCRKIWPSRLRTGVAAG' A
#
# COMPACT_ATOMS: atom_id res chain seq x y z
N MET A 1 8.81 9.27 -9.12
CA MET A 1 9.70 8.84 -8.02
C MET A 1 9.05 9.25 -6.71
N TRP A 2 9.17 8.46 -5.64
CA TRP A 2 8.65 8.82 -4.31
C TRP A 2 9.70 9.58 -3.52
N ASP A 3 9.26 10.49 -2.64
CA ASP A 3 10.16 11.18 -1.71
C ASP A 3 10.50 10.27 -0.54
N VAL A 4 9.50 9.50 -0.08
CA VAL A 4 9.64 8.52 1.00
C VAL A 4 8.94 7.22 0.60
N LEU A 5 9.63 6.11 0.85
CA LEU A 5 9.09 4.77 0.67
C LEU A 5 9.26 3.97 1.97
N TRP A 6 8.15 3.64 2.63
CA TRP A 6 8.14 2.74 3.77
C TRP A 6 7.86 1.32 3.31
N LEU A 7 8.66 0.36 3.77
CA LEU A 7 8.60 -1.04 3.37
C LEU A 7 8.50 -1.94 4.60
N ASN A 8 7.88 -3.11 4.42
CA ASN A 8 7.70 -4.12 5.47
C ASN A 8 6.89 -3.59 6.66
N VAL A 9 5.92 -2.72 6.39
CA VAL A 9 5.07 -2.11 7.41
C VAL A 9 3.76 -2.90 7.57
N HIS A 10 3.21 -2.89 8.77
CA HIS A 10 1.84 -3.36 9.03
C HIS A 10 0.92 -2.15 9.02
N LEU A 11 -0.05 -2.13 8.11
CA LEU A 11 -0.91 -0.98 7.87
C LEU A 11 -2.35 -1.32 8.25
N ALA A 12 -2.97 -0.50 9.08
CA ALA A 12 -4.42 -0.42 9.22
C ALA A 12 -4.89 0.72 8.31
N THR A 13 -5.55 0.40 7.20
CA THR A 13 -5.82 1.39 6.14
C THR A 13 -7.08 2.19 6.41
N GLY A 14 -8.03 1.64 7.17
CA GLY A 14 -9.36 2.22 7.35
C GLY A 14 -10.18 2.29 6.06
N ASP A 15 -9.72 1.61 4.99
CA ASP A 15 -10.40 1.59 3.70
C ASP A 15 -11.56 0.58 3.75
N GLU A 16 -12.80 1.09 3.73
CA GLU A 16 -14.02 0.29 3.80
C GLU A 16 -14.11 -0.80 2.71
N ALA A 17 -13.46 -0.60 1.56
CA ALA A 17 -13.41 -1.61 0.50
C ALA A 17 -12.49 -2.79 0.82
N LEU A 18 -11.53 -2.60 1.73
CA LEU A 18 -10.60 -3.62 2.21
C LEU A 18 -11.00 -4.20 3.57
N VAL A 19 -11.85 -3.47 4.31
CA VAL A 19 -12.46 -3.96 5.54
C VAL A 19 -13.29 -5.21 5.23
N THR A 20 -12.87 -6.31 5.83
CA THR A 20 -13.61 -7.58 5.81
C THR A 20 -13.90 -7.98 7.24
N ALA A 21 -14.96 -8.77 7.44
CA ALA A 21 -15.40 -9.21 8.77
C ALA A 21 -14.28 -9.92 9.59
N GLY A 22 -13.23 -10.43 8.95
CA GLY A 22 -12.09 -11.07 9.61
C GLY A 22 -10.88 -10.18 9.91
N ASN A 23 -10.78 -8.98 9.33
CA ASN A 23 -9.57 -8.14 9.41
C ASN A 23 -9.78 -6.75 10.02
N GLY A 24 -10.99 -6.43 10.50
CA GLY A 24 -11.30 -5.21 11.28
C GLY A 24 -11.18 -3.91 10.48
N ASP A 25 -9.94 -3.46 10.26
CA ASP A 25 -9.60 -2.13 9.72
C ASP A 25 -8.96 -2.18 8.31
N GLY A 26 -9.18 -3.27 7.57
CA GLY A 26 -8.62 -3.42 6.22
C GLY A 26 -7.11 -3.64 6.19
N CYS A 27 -6.59 -4.39 7.16
CA CYS A 27 -5.15 -4.48 7.40
C CYS A 27 -4.33 -5.09 6.25
N ILE A 28 -3.18 -4.46 5.94
CA ILE A 28 -2.16 -4.98 5.02
C ILE A 28 -0.90 -5.33 5.80
N SER A 29 -0.69 -6.62 6.04
CA SER A 29 0.59 -7.15 6.53
C SER A 29 1.63 -7.17 5.39
N ASN A 30 2.90 -6.93 5.72
CA ASN A 30 3.99 -6.78 4.76
C ASN A 30 3.66 -5.76 3.66
N GLY A 31 3.20 -4.58 4.05
CA GLY A 31 2.82 -3.50 3.16
C GLY A 31 3.99 -2.65 2.67
N ALA A 32 3.67 -1.77 1.72
CA ALA A 32 4.49 -0.66 1.27
C ALA A 32 3.63 0.62 1.18
N VAL A 33 4.20 1.74 1.59
CA VAL A 33 3.60 3.08 1.50
C VAL A 33 4.54 4.01 0.76
N GLY A 34 4.06 4.60 -0.32
CA GLY A 34 4.77 5.64 -1.06
C GLY A 34 4.19 7.02 -0.76
N VAL A 35 5.04 7.96 -0.37
CA VAL A 35 4.70 9.36 -0.15
C VAL A 35 5.39 10.22 -1.21
N ARG A 36 4.64 11.17 -1.77
CA ARG A 36 5.17 12.17 -2.69
C ARG A 36 4.45 13.50 -2.44
N ASP A 37 5.20 14.59 -2.38
CA ASP A 37 4.70 15.94 -2.15
C ASP A 37 3.88 16.05 -0.84
N GLY A 38 4.31 15.32 0.21
CA GLY A 38 3.64 15.29 1.51
C GLY A 38 2.35 14.46 1.57
N ALA A 39 1.93 13.86 0.45
CA ALA A 39 0.72 13.04 0.37
C ALA A 39 1.04 11.56 0.14
N ILE A 40 0.20 10.67 0.69
CA ILE A 40 0.25 9.24 0.37
C ILE A 40 -0.25 9.07 -1.07
N CYS A 41 0.62 8.62 -1.96
CA CYS A 41 0.28 8.39 -3.36
C CYS A 41 0.17 6.90 -3.72
N ARG A 42 0.60 5.99 -2.83
CA ARG A 42 0.42 4.55 -3.02
C ARG A 42 0.42 3.81 -1.69
N MET A 43 -0.48 2.84 -1.57
CA MET A 43 -0.53 1.86 -0.50
C MET A 43 -0.80 0.47 -1.09
N CYS A 44 0.01 -0.53 -0.78
CA CYS A 44 -0.19 -1.89 -1.30
C CYS A 44 0.53 -2.96 -0.48
N ARG A 45 0.16 -4.23 -0.64
CA ARG A 45 0.95 -5.36 -0.14
C ARG A 45 2.28 -5.44 -0.92
N LYS A 46 3.40 -5.58 -0.21
CA LYS A 46 4.72 -5.80 -0.80
C LYS A 46 4.81 -7.25 -1.28
N ILE A 47 5.04 -7.42 -2.58
CA ILE A 47 5.30 -8.72 -3.21
C ILE A 47 6.79 -8.73 -3.59
N TRP A 48 7.61 -9.62 -3.00
CA TRP A 48 9.07 -9.62 -3.17
C TRP A 48 9.59 -10.85 -3.94
N PRO A 49 10.70 -10.77 -4.72
CA PRO A 49 11.21 -9.65 -5.54
C PRO A 49 10.93 -9.89 -7.04
N SER A 50 10.51 -8.87 -7.78
CA SER A 50 10.67 -8.70 -9.26
C SER A 50 9.57 -7.84 -9.86
N ARG A 51 8.46 -7.60 -9.13
CA ARG A 51 7.33 -6.84 -9.66
C ARG A 51 6.92 -5.69 -8.75
N LEU A 52 7.87 -4.78 -8.52
CA LEU A 52 7.52 -3.36 -8.62
C LEU A 52 7.37 -3.00 -10.11
N ARG A 53 6.51 -3.71 -10.85
CA ARG A 53 6.07 -3.23 -12.16
C ARG A 53 5.15 -2.05 -11.87
N THR A 54 5.67 -0.86 -12.18
CA THR A 54 4.98 0.20 -12.91
C THR A 54 3.46 0.06 -12.89
N GLY A 55 2.81 1.06 -12.28
CA GLY A 55 1.36 1.13 -12.14
C GLY A 55 0.64 0.75 -13.41
N VAL A 56 -0.38 -0.09 -13.24
CA VAL A 56 -1.52 -0.11 -14.15
C VAL A 56 -2.18 1.25 -13.97
N ALA A 57 -1.90 2.16 -14.89
CA ALA A 57 -2.81 3.24 -15.19
C ALA A 57 -4.11 2.58 -15.65
N ALA A 58 -5.20 2.87 -14.95
CA ALA A 58 -6.53 2.56 -15.44
C ALA A 58 -6.69 3.25 -16.81
N GLY A 59 -6.82 2.43 -17.85
CA GLY A 59 -7.44 2.78 -19.12
C GLY A 59 -8.78 2.06 -19.20
#